data_AF-A0A3R7RWG7-F1
#
_entry.id   AF-A0A3R7RWG7-F1
#
_cell.length_a   1.000
_cell.length_b   1.000
_cell.length_c   1.000
_cell.angle_alpha   90.00
_cell.angle_beta   90.00
_cell.angle_gamma   90.00
#
_symmetry.space_group_name_H-M   'P 1'
#
loop_
_entity.id
_entity.type
_entity.pdbx_description
1 polymer ?
#
loop_
_entity_poly.entity_id
_entity_poly.type
_entity_poly.pdbx_seq_one_letter_code
_entity_poly.pdbx_strand_id
1 'polypeptide(L)'
;NQANQQGWSIGDPIGLLSAPRLQQALTSVRPTRPLIANIRGFTASHPITGEPTATLDMGLARRLLRVPVGGTSLDIRLQDFNDAGVFVSQMDASGVWPSDHWRIQTWYDQQKSLYDVMQLEKRGATLILFMIVLVALLNIVGSLTMMVLQKRKEIAILRTMGLSKRELRSLFWLHGVWLGIVGAGFGTLLGMGLVWLQGEFGLLRLSTDFLLDAYPVQLQGGDVLTVLLGTTLCCVAATILPSRRAMNQEPIQGPHSL
;
A
#
# COMPACT_ATOMS: atom_id res chain seq x y z
N ASN A 1 5.97 28.49 -11.30
CA ASN A 1 5.89 29.72 -10.47
C ASN A 1 4.92 30.73 -11.08
N GLN A 2 3.63 30.62 -10.77
CA GLN A 2 2.59 31.56 -11.24
C GLN A 2 2.81 33.01 -10.78
N ALA A 3 3.46 33.22 -9.62
CA ALA A 3 3.87 34.54 -9.15
C ALA A 3 4.79 35.28 -10.13
N ASN A 4 5.66 34.55 -10.83
CA ASN A 4 6.57 35.13 -11.82
C ASN A 4 5.84 35.45 -13.14
N GLN A 5 4.69 34.82 -13.40
CA GLN A 5 3.82 35.13 -14.54
C GLN A 5 2.94 36.37 -14.27
N GLN A 6 2.69 36.72 -13.00
CA GLN A 6 1.93 37.91 -12.59
C GLN A 6 2.81 39.12 -12.23
N GLY A 7 4.13 39.00 -12.31
CA GLY A 7 5.08 40.10 -12.13
C GLY A 7 5.25 40.59 -10.69
N TRP A 8 4.89 39.78 -9.69
CA TRP A 8 4.96 40.16 -8.29
C TRP A 8 6.35 39.91 -7.70
N SER A 9 6.90 40.90 -7.00
CA SER A 9 8.18 40.81 -6.33
C SER A 9 8.04 40.79 -4.81
N ILE A 10 9.06 40.27 -4.11
CA ILE A 10 9.09 40.23 -2.65
C ILE A 10 9.16 41.66 -2.13
N GLY A 11 8.22 42.06 -1.27
CA GLY A 11 8.11 43.42 -0.73
C GLY A 11 7.04 44.29 -1.37
N ASP A 12 6.41 43.87 -2.47
CA ASP A 12 5.35 44.64 -3.12
C ASP A 12 4.10 44.74 -2.21
N PRO A 13 3.51 45.95 -2.07
CA PRO A 13 2.27 46.14 -1.34
C PRO A 13 1.09 45.65 -2.18
N ILE A 14 0.43 44.59 -1.74
CA ILE A 14 -0.80 44.07 -2.34
C ILE A 14 -2.03 44.46 -1.51
N GLY A 15 -3.06 44.96 -2.20
CA GLY A 15 -4.35 45.25 -1.60
C GLY A 15 -5.19 43.99 -1.53
N LEU A 16 -5.46 43.49 -0.32
CA LEU A 16 -6.32 42.33 -0.13
C LEU A 16 -7.77 42.77 0.09
N LEU A 17 -8.68 42.20 -0.72
CA LEU A 17 -10.11 42.40 -0.63
C LEU A 17 -10.81 41.05 -0.47
N SER A 18 -11.59 40.92 0.60
CA SER A 18 -12.44 39.75 0.83
C SER A 18 -13.87 40.02 0.33
N ALA A 19 -14.61 38.98 -0.04
CA ALA A 19 -16.01 39.10 -0.46
C ALA A 19 -16.90 39.87 0.56
N PRO A 20 -16.77 39.67 1.90
CA PRO A 20 -17.51 40.46 2.89
C PRO A 20 -17.16 41.96 2.86
N ARG A 21 -15.91 42.30 2.50
CA ARG A 21 -15.48 43.70 2.35
C ARG A 21 -15.98 44.32 1.05
N LEU A 22 -15.99 43.56 -0.05
CA LEU A 22 -16.56 44.01 -1.31
C LEU A 22 -18.06 44.29 -1.17
N GLN A 23 -18.80 43.38 -0.52
CA GLN A 23 -20.21 43.57 -0.25
C GLN A 23 -20.44 44.84 0.58
N GLN A 24 -19.61 45.10 1.59
CA GLN A 24 -19.75 46.34 2.35
C GLN A 24 -19.36 47.59 1.56
N ALA A 25 -18.27 47.55 0.78
CA ALA A 25 -17.86 48.65 -0.07
C ALA A 25 -18.93 49.05 -1.08
N LEU A 26 -19.71 48.08 -1.57
CA LEU A 26 -20.87 48.32 -2.44
C LEU A 26 -22.06 48.92 -1.69
N THR A 27 -22.20 48.67 -0.39
CA THR A 27 -23.33 49.15 0.45
C THR A 27 -23.03 50.40 1.28
N SER A 28 -21.77 50.83 1.39
CA SER A 28 -21.35 51.92 2.27
C SER A 28 -21.00 53.20 1.49
N VAL A 29 -21.53 54.34 1.92
CA VAL A 29 -21.24 55.67 1.34
C VAL A 29 -19.77 56.11 1.56
N ARG A 30 -19.02 55.44 2.45
CA ARG A 30 -17.60 55.70 2.69
C ARG A 30 -16.73 54.68 1.94
N PRO A 31 -15.66 55.10 1.25
CA PRO A 31 -14.76 54.17 0.57
C PRO A 31 -14.11 53.24 1.60
N THR A 32 -14.31 51.94 1.43
CA THR A 32 -13.69 50.92 2.28
C THR A 32 -12.21 50.85 1.92
N ARG A 33 -11.31 51.18 2.86
CA ARG A 33 -9.87 51.11 2.62
C ARG A 33 -9.42 49.64 2.44
N PRO A 34 -8.70 49.30 1.36
CA PRO A 34 -8.15 47.97 1.19
C PRO A 34 -7.14 47.68 2.30
N LEU A 35 -7.04 46.41 2.70
CA LEU A 35 -6.04 45.99 3.66
C LEU A 35 -4.72 45.79 2.90
N ILE A 36 -3.75 46.67 3.11
CA ILE A 36 -2.45 46.58 2.46
C ILE A 36 -1.61 45.55 3.22
N ALA A 37 -1.13 44.54 2.51
CA ALA A 37 -0.20 43.53 3.01
C ALA A 37 1.01 43.46 2.09
N ASN A 38 2.20 43.21 2.64
CA ASN A 38 3.41 43.06 1.84
C ASN A 38 3.68 41.58 1.60
N ILE A 39 4.11 41.24 0.38
CA ILE A 39 4.53 39.88 0.03
C ILE A 39 5.83 39.55 0.77
N ARG A 40 5.79 38.55 1.67
CA ARG A 40 6.97 38.11 2.46
C ARG A 40 7.76 36.99 1.80
N GLY A 41 7.14 36.23 0.91
CA GLY A 41 7.79 35.11 0.21
C GLY A 41 6.80 34.28 -0.58
N PHE A 42 7.32 33.41 -1.44
CA PHE A 42 6.54 32.46 -2.22
C PHE A 42 6.72 31.07 -1.64
N THR A 43 5.61 30.41 -1.30
CA THR A 43 5.61 29.01 -0.91
C THR A 43 5.23 28.15 -2.10
N ALA A 44 6.01 27.12 -2.38
CA ALA A 44 5.66 26.10 -3.36
C ALA A 44 4.73 25.08 -2.70
N SER A 45 3.47 25.45 -2.48
CA SER A 45 2.43 24.47 -2.21
C SER A 45 2.01 23.83 -3.53
N HIS A 46 1.97 22.50 -3.59
CA HIS A 46 1.32 21.76 -4.68
C HIS A 46 -0.13 21.49 -4.24
N PRO A 47 -1.09 22.39 -4.55
CA PRO A 47 -2.47 22.13 -4.20
C PRO A 47 -2.97 20.95 -5.04
N ILE A 48 -3.41 19.90 -4.37
CA ILE A 48 -4.00 18.72 -5.03
C ILE A 48 -5.25 19.13 -5.83
N THR A 49 -5.92 20.20 -5.41
CA THR A 49 -7.11 20.80 -6.05
C THR A 49 -6.81 21.86 -7.12
N GLY A 50 -5.54 22.21 -7.37
CA GLY A 50 -5.16 23.13 -8.45
C GLY A 50 -5.53 24.61 -8.27
N GLU A 51 -6.19 24.98 -7.17
CA GLU A 51 -6.56 26.38 -6.91
C GLU A 51 -5.39 27.22 -6.37
N PRO A 52 -5.24 28.48 -6.79
CA PRO A 52 -4.21 29.37 -6.26
C PRO A 52 -4.47 29.66 -4.78
N THR A 53 -3.51 29.28 -3.93
CA THR A 53 -3.61 29.44 -2.47
C THR A 53 -2.65 30.53 -1.99
N ALA A 54 -3.12 31.35 -1.05
CA ALA A 54 -2.32 32.37 -0.37
C ALA A 54 -2.29 32.07 1.12
N THR A 55 -1.10 32.02 1.71
CA THR A 55 -0.92 31.87 3.15
C THR A 55 -0.75 33.24 3.79
N LEU A 56 -1.46 33.47 4.89
CA LEU A 56 -1.58 34.75 5.54
C LEU A 56 -1.31 34.57 7.03
N ASP A 57 -0.80 35.61 7.70
CA ASP A 57 -0.77 35.62 9.16
C ASP A 57 -2.19 35.53 9.74
N MET A 58 -2.37 34.76 10.81
CA MET A 58 -3.68 34.53 11.42
C MET A 58 -4.36 35.82 11.90
N GLY A 59 -3.58 36.78 12.40
CA GLY A 59 -4.08 38.08 12.82
C GLY A 59 -4.60 38.91 11.64
N LEU A 60 -3.91 38.84 10.49
CA LEU A 60 -4.32 39.48 9.25
C LEU A 60 -5.56 38.79 8.66
N ALA A 61 -5.57 37.46 8.62
CA ALA A 61 -6.69 36.66 8.13
C ALA A 61 -7.98 36.95 8.91
N ARG A 62 -7.92 37.02 10.25
CA ARG A 62 -9.07 37.40 11.10
C ARG A 62 -9.62 38.78 10.76
N ARG A 63 -8.74 39.77 10.57
CA ARG A 63 -9.13 41.13 10.18
C ARG A 63 -9.71 41.19 8.77
N LEU A 64 -9.20 40.35 7.86
CA LEU A 64 -9.62 40.30 6.46
C LEU A 64 -10.99 39.61 6.31
N LEU A 65 -11.18 38.47 6.97
CA LEU A 65 -12.39 37.64 6.91
C LEU A 65 -13.47 38.02 7.93
N ARG A 66 -13.16 38.91 8.88
CA ARG A 66 -14.07 39.37 9.94
C ARG A 66 -14.54 38.25 10.87
N VAL A 67 -13.61 37.40 11.28
CA VAL A 67 -13.87 36.38 12.30
C VAL A 67 -13.50 36.97 13.67
N PRO A 68 -14.47 37.29 14.54
CA PRO A 68 -14.24 38.06 15.76
C PRO A 68 -13.46 37.27 16.83
N VAL A 69 -13.70 35.97 16.96
CA VAL A 69 -12.98 35.05 17.87
C VAL A 69 -12.94 33.65 17.23
N GLY A 70 -11.81 32.96 17.30
CA GLY A 70 -11.67 31.58 16.83
C GLY A 70 -11.01 31.42 15.45
N GLY A 71 -11.19 30.25 14.85
CA GLY A 71 -10.79 29.85 13.50
C GLY A 71 -11.85 28.90 12.93
N THR A 72 -11.90 28.74 11.61
CA THR A 72 -12.93 27.90 10.94
C THR A 72 -12.69 26.40 11.18
N SER A 73 -11.43 25.98 11.26
CA SER A 73 -11.02 24.62 11.56
C SER A 73 -9.88 24.62 12.58
N LEU A 74 -9.76 23.53 13.33
CA LEU A 74 -8.63 23.23 14.19
C LEU A 74 -7.98 21.96 13.66
N ASP A 75 -6.78 22.10 13.13
CA ASP A 75 -6.02 20.96 12.62
C ASP A 75 -5.13 20.41 13.72
N ILE A 76 -5.33 19.14 14.06
CA ILE A 76 -4.52 18.42 15.05
C ILE A 76 -3.68 17.40 14.30
N ARG A 77 -2.36 17.49 14.43
CA ARG A 77 -1.43 16.51 13.84
C ARG A 77 -1.16 15.41 14.86
N LEU A 78 -1.55 14.19 14.51
CA LEU A 78 -1.21 12.98 15.25
C LEU A 78 0.25 12.57 14.96
N GLN A 79 0.90 11.87 15.91
CA GLN A 79 2.23 11.30 15.68
C GLN A 79 2.18 10.10 14.75
N ASP A 80 1.16 9.25 14.88
CA ASP A 80 0.88 8.15 13.96
C ASP A 80 -0.38 8.45 13.14
N PHE A 81 -0.27 8.28 11.81
CA PHE A 81 -1.38 8.49 10.88
C PHE A 81 -2.44 7.39 10.98
N ASN A 82 -2.05 6.17 11.38
CA ASN A 82 -2.96 5.02 11.45
C ASN A 82 -3.93 5.10 12.64
N ASP A 83 -3.57 5.87 13.67
CA ASP A 83 -4.38 6.01 14.89
C ASP A 83 -5.55 7.00 14.73
N ALA A 84 -5.69 7.65 13.58
CA ALA A 84 -6.73 8.64 13.35
C ALA A 84 -8.15 8.10 13.63
N GLY A 85 -8.45 6.86 13.24
CA GLY A 85 -9.76 6.25 13.51
C GLY A 85 -9.99 5.94 15.00
N VAL A 86 -8.95 5.48 15.69
CA VAL A 86 -8.99 5.23 17.14
C VAL A 86 -9.16 6.54 17.91
N PHE A 87 -8.50 7.60 17.47
CA PHE A 87 -8.61 8.92 18.06
C PHE A 87 -10.01 9.52 17.95
N VAL A 88 -10.64 9.43 16.76
CA VAL A 88 -12.03 9.90 16.58
C VAL A 88 -12.98 9.13 17.47
N SER A 89 -12.89 7.80 17.50
CA SER A 89 -13.76 6.98 18.37
C SER A 89 -13.55 7.26 19.86
N GLN A 90 -12.32 7.52 20.30
CA GLN A 90 -12.03 7.93 21.68
C GLN A 90 -12.60 9.32 22.01
N MET A 91 -12.54 10.26 21.07
CA MET A 91 -13.08 11.60 21.25
C MET A 91 -14.60 11.62 21.31
N ASP A 92 -15.26 10.88 20.42
CA ASP A 92 -16.70 10.70 20.43
C ASP A 92 -17.16 10.06 21.75
N ALA A 93 -16.42 9.05 22.25
CA ALA A 93 -16.69 8.40 23.53
C ALA A 93 -16.46 9.31 24.75
N SER A 94 -15.47 10.22 24.67
CA SER A 94 -15.13 11.13 25.77
C SER A 94 -16.15 12.26 25.96
N GLY A 95 -16.98 12.55 24.96
CA GLY A 95 -17.98 13.62 25.00
C GLY A 95 -17.40 15.04 25.11
N VAL A 96 -16.09 15.20 24.93
CA VAL A 96 -15.39 16.49 25.06
C VAL A 96 -15.83 17.50 23.99
N TRP A 97 -16.24 17.01 22.81
CA TRP A 97 -16.77 17.84 21.73
C TRP A 97 -18.16 17.36 21.28
N PRO A 98 -19.22 18.11 21.61
CA PRO A 98 -20.57 17.80 21.17
C PRO A 98 -20.70 17.81 19.64
N SER A 99 -21.29 16.75 19.08
CA SER A 99 -21.47 16.53 17.64
C SER A 99 -22.41 17.53 16.95
N ASP A 100 -23.16 18.34 17.71
CA ASP A 100 -24.10 19.35 17.17
C ASP A 100 -23.40 20.57 16.53
N HIS A 101 -22.16 20.85 16.93
CA HIS A 101 -21.41 22.02 16.45
C HIS A 101 -20.05 21.69 15.85
N TRP A 102 -19.55 20.47 16.07
CA TRP A 102 -18.22 20.05 15.66
C TRP A 102 -18.31 18.83 14.75
N ARG A 103 -17.70 18.94 13.57
CA ARG A 103 -17.51 17.80 12.66
C ARG A 103 -16.03 17.44 12.63
N ILE A 104 -15.68 16.35 13.30
CA ILE A 104 -14.33 15.81 13.24
C ILE A 104 -14.17 15.14 11.87
N GLN A 105 -13.16 15.56 11.10
CA GLN A 105 -12.84 14.97 9.81
C GLN A 105 -11.40 14.48 9.88
N THR A 106 -11.19 13.20 9.55
CA THR A 106 -9.84 12.66 9.43
C THR A 106 -9.25 12.99 8.05
N TRP A 107 -7.94 12.85 7.92
CA TRP A 107 -7.27 12.89 6.61
C TRP A 107 -7.89 11.88 5.62
N TYR A 108 -8.33 10.72 6.11
CA TYR A 108 -9.02 9.72 5.28
C TYR A 108 -10.36 10.21 4.76
N ASP A 109 -11.12 10.96 5.57
CA ASP A 109 -12.43 11.51 5.16
C ASP A 109 -12.27 12.64 4.15
N GLN A 110 -11.26 13.51 4.34
CA GLN A 110 -10.99 14.61 3.42
C GLN A 110 -10.53 14.11 2.05
N GLN A 111 -9.78 13.00 2.01
CA GLN A 111 -9.17 12.46 0.80
C GLN A 111 -9.71 11.08 0.42
N LYS A 112 -10.97 10.80 0.74
CA LYS A 112 -11.60 9.48 0.58
C LYS A 112 -11.44 8.89 -0.82
N SER A 113 -11.59 9.71 -1.87
CA SER A 113 -11.44 9.24 -3.25
C SER A 113 -10.04 8.72 -3.57
N LEU A 114 -8.97 9.34 -3.06
CA LEU A 114 -7.61 8.85 -3.30
C LEU A 114 -7.34 7.58 -2.49
N TYR A 115 -7.86 7.53 -1.27
CA TYR A 115 -7.72 6.36 -0.41
C TYR A 115 -8.47 5.13 -0.96
N ASP A 116 -9.69 5.33 -1.47
CA ASP A 116 -10.49 4.28 -2.08
C ASP A 116 -9.79 3.71 -3.33
N VAL A 117 -9.18 4.56 -4.15
CA VAL A 117 -8.37 4.12 -5.31
C VAL A 117 -7.14 3.33 -4.85
N MET A 118 -6.38 3.81 -3.86
CA MET A 118 -5.23 3.07 -3.31
C MET A 118 -5.64 1.71 -2.71
N GLN A 119 -6.78 1.66 -2.01
CA GLN A 119 -7.32 0.41 -1.46
C GLN A 119 -7.72 -0.56 -2.57
N LEU A 120 -8.40 -0.08 -3.62
CA LEU A 120 -8.78 -0.89 -4.78
C LEU A 120 -7.54 -1.44 -5.50
N GLU A 121 -6.52 -0.61 -5.70
CA GLU A 121 -5.26 -1.02 -6.31
C GLU A 121 -4.56 -2.11 -5.48
N LYS A 122 -4.41 -1.90 -4.16
CA LYS A 122 -3.81 -2.89 -3.25
C LYS A 122 -4.58 -4.21 -3.24
N ARG A 123 -5.91 -4.17 -3.16
CA ARG A 123 -6.76 -5.38 -3.19
C ARG A 123 -6.70 -6.07 -4.54
N GLY A 124 -6.70 -5.32 -5.64
CA GLY A 124 -6.56 -5.84 -7.00
C GLY A 124 -5.22 -6.56 -7.21
N ALA A 125 -4.11 -5.93 -6.81
CA ALA A 125 -2.79 -6.55 -6.87
C ALA A 125 -2.71 -7.83 -6.03
N THR A 126 -3.31 -7.82 -4.83
CA THR A 126 -3.37 -9.00 -3.95
C THR A 126 -4.15 -10.16 -4.60
N LEU A 127 -5.26 -9.86 -5.28
CA LEU A 127 -6.07 -10.88 -5.96
C LEU A 127 -5.32 -11.51 -7.15
N ILE A 128 -4.59 -10.71 -7.92
CA ILE A 128 -3.75 -11.20 -9.02
C ILE A 128 -2.62 -12.08 -8.47
N LEU A 129 -1.94 -11.63 -7.41
CA LEU A 129 -0.89 -12.41 -6.75
C LEU A 129 -1.41 -13.77 -6.27
N PHE A 130 -2.59 -13.79 -5.64
CA PHE A 130 -3.24 -15.02 -5.21
C PHE A 130 -3.50 -15.98 -6.38
N MET A 131 -3.96 -15.47 -7.52
CA MET A 131 -4.20 -16.28 -8.71
C MET A 131 -2.90 -16.89 -9.28
N ILE A 132 -1.81 -16.12 -9.30
CA ILE A 132 -0.49 -16.60 -9.72
C ILE A 132 -0.02 -17.75 -8.81
N VAL A 133 -0.14 -17.56 -7.48
CA VAL A 133 0.21 -18.60 -6.51
C VAL A 133 -0.63 -19.86 -6.72
N LEU A 134 -1.94 -19.72 -6.94
CA LEU A 134 -2.83 -20.85 -7.18
C LEU A 134 -2.39 -21.68 -8.42
N VAL A 135 -2.12 -21.01 -9.53
CA VAL A 135 -1.64 -21.65 -10.76
C VAL A 135 -0.29 -22.34 -10.54
N ALA A 136 0.63 -21.71 -9.80
CA ALA A 136 1.91 -22.30 -9.46
C ALA A 136 1.76 -23.57 -8.62
N LEU A 137 0.87 -23.58 -7.62
CA LEU A 137 0.59 -24.76 -6.79
C LEU A 137 0.01 -25.91 -7.62
N LEU A 138 -0.91 -25.64 -8.55
CA LEU A 138 -1.45 -26.65 -9.45
C LEU A 138 -0.35 -27.26 -10.34
N ASN A 139 0.58 -26.43 -10.82
CA ASN A 139 1.72 -26.89 -11.61
C ASN A 139 2.64 -27.82 -10.79
N ILE A 140 2.94 -27.44 -9.54
CA ILE A 140 3.74 -28.27 -8.62
C ILE A 140 3.05 -29.63 -8.39
N VAL A 141 1.75 -29.64 -8.12
CA VAL A 141 0.99 -30.89 -7.91
C VAL A 141 1.04 -31.76 -9.16
N GLY A 142 0.86 -31.18 -10.35
CA GLY A 142 0.94 -31.90 -11.63
C GLY A 142 2.33 -32.50 -11.87
N SER A 143 3.37 -31.69 -11.70
CA SER A 143 4.77 -32.11 -11.86
C SER A 143 5.14 -33.22 -10.89
N LEU A 144 4.81 -33.07 -9.60
CA LEU A 144 5.11 -34.07 -8.59
C LEU A 144 4.36 -35.38 -8.85
N THR A 145 3.08 -35.30 -9.23
CA THR A 145 2.29 -36.49 -9.57
C THR A 145 2.92 -37.24 -10.75
N MET A 146 3.34 -36.52 -11.80
CA MET A 146 4.00 -37.11 -12.96
C MET A 146 5.34 -37.78 -12.59
N MET A 147 6.15 -37.11 -11.76
CA MET A 147 7.42 -37.66 -11.26
C MET A 147 7.22 -39.00 -10.55
N VAL A 148 6.16 -39.12 -9.73
CA VAL A 148 5.82 -40.39 -9.06
C VAL A 148 5.45 -41.48 -10.04
N LEU A 149 4.63 -41.16 -11.05
CA LEU A 149 4.20 -42.13 -12.05
C LEU A 149 5.41 -42.66 -12.85
N GLN A 150 6.34 -41.78 -13.23
CA GLN A 150 7.57 -42.16 -13.93
C GLN A 150 8.49 -43.05 -13.07
N LYS A 151 8.63 -42.73 -11.79
CA LYS A 151 9.50 -43.44 -10.83
C LYS A 151 8.88 -44.68 -10.20
N ARG A 152 7.66 -45.07 -10.62
CA ARG A 152 6.89 -46.16 -10.01
C ARG A 152 7.60 -47.52 -10.01
N LYS A 153 8.33 -47.86 -11.08
CA LYS A 153 9.11 -49.12 -11.16
C LYS A 153 10.25 -49.17 -10.14
N GLU A 154 10.97 -48.06 -9.98
CA GLU A 154 12.04 -47.93 -8.98
C GLU A 154 11.49 -48.05 -7.55
N ILE A 155 10.34 -47.40 -7.28
CA ILE A 155 9.65 -47.49 -5.99
C ILE A 155 9.17 -48.92 -5.70
N ALA A 156 8.74 -49.67 -6.72
CA ALA A 156 8.33 -51.07 -6.57
C ALA A 156 9.51 -51.98 -6.18
N ILE A 157 10.69 -51.79 -6.80
CA ILE A 157 11.93 -52.52 -6.46
C ILE A 157 12.38 -52.19 -5.03
N LEU A 158 12.34 -50.91 -4.63
CA LEU A 158 12.67 -50.52 -3.27
C LEU A 158 11.70 -51.12 -2.25
N ARG A 159 10.41 -51.24 -2.60
CA ARG A 159 9.42 -51.91 -1.75
C ARG A 159 9.71 -53.39 -1.55
N THR A 160 10.17 -54.10 -2.58
CA THR A 160 10.54 -55.52 -2.44
C THR A 160 11.83 -55.70 -1.63
N MET A 161 12.68 -54.67 -1.56
CA MET A 161 13.85 -54.61 -0.67
C MET A 161 13.52 -54.20 0.78
N GLY A 162 12.24 -53.95 1.12
CA GLY A 162 11.79 -53.67 2.48
C GLY A 162 11.41 -52.22 2.79
N LEU A 163 11.37 -51.33 1.79
CA LEU A 163 10.99 -49.93 2.01
C LEU A 163 9.55 -49.79 2.53
N SER A 164 9.41 -49.16 3.69
CA SER A 164 8.13 -48.93 4.36
C SER A 164 7.32 -47.80 3.73
N LYS A 165 5.99 -47.83 3.90
CA LYS A 165 5.10 -46.73 3.47
C LYS A 165 5.42 -45.39 4.16
N ARG A 166 6.06 -45.42 5.34
CA ARG A 166 6.48 -44.22 6.09
C ARG A 166 7.69 -43.55 5.46
N GLU A 167 8.69 -44.32 5.02
CA GLU A 167 9.87 -43.78 4.34
C GLU A 167 9.50 -43.14 3.00
N LEU A 168 8.59 -43.77 2.25
CA LEU A 168 8.07 -43.18 1.01
C LEU A 168 7.37 -41.84 1.28
N ARG A 169 6.58 -41.74 2.35
CA ARG A 169 5.92 -40.48 2.75
C ARG A 169 6.93 -39.42 3.19
N SER A 170 7.96 -39.81 3.94
CA SER A 170 9.03 -38.92 4.39
C SER A 170 9.80 -38.34 3.21
N LEU A 171 10.04 -39.13 2.17
CA LEU A 171 10.73 -38.68 0.96
C LEU A 171 9.93 -37.56 0.26
N PHE A 172 8.60 -37.72 0.13
CA PHE A 172 7.74 -36.67 -0.44
C PHE A 172 7.71 -35.41 0.42
N TRP A 173 7.64 -35.57 1.74
CA TRP A 173 7.66 -34.45 2.66
C TRP A 173 8.98 -33.66 2.54
N LEU A 174 10.11 -34.37 2.51
CA LEU A 174 11.43 -33.77 2.31
C LEU A 174 11.53 -33.06 0.96
N HIS A 175 10.99 -33.65 -0.10
CA HIS A 175 11.00 -33.05 -1.43
C HIS A 175 10.19 -31.75 -1.49
N GLY A 176 9.02 -31.70 -0.85
CA GLY A 176 8.21 -30.50 -0.73
C GLY A 176 8.90 -29.38 0.06
N VAL A 177 9.60 -29.74 1.15
CA VAL A 177 10.42 -28.80 1.93
C VAL A 177 11.59 -28.27 1.11
N TRP A 178 12.33 -29.15 0.42
CA TRP A 178 13.43 -28.75 -0.45
C TRP A 178 12.99 -27.81 -1.57
N LEU A 179 11.86 -28.13 -2.22
CA LEU A 179 11.29 -27.29 -3.26
C LEU A 179 10.89 -25.90 -2.72
N GLY A 180 10.29 -25.87 -1.52
CA GLY A 180 9.94 -24.64 -0.82
C GLY A 180 11.16 -23.78 -0.49
N ILE A 181 12.20 -24.37 0.10
CA ILE A 181 13.43 -23.66 0.48
C ILE A 181 14.17 -23.13 -0.75
N VAL A 182 14.37 -23.96 -1.78
CA VAL A 182 15.08 -23.55 -3.00
C VAL A 182 14.28 -22.48 -3.75
N GLY A 183 12.96 -22.69 -3.89
CA GLY A 183 12.09 -21.72 -4.55
C GLY A 183 12.01 -20.39 -3.81
N ALA A 184 11.85 -20.41 -2.49
CA ALA A 184 11.83 -19.20 -1.68
C ALA A 184 13.20 -18.50 -1.68
N GLY A 185 14.31 -19.23 -1.59
CA GLY A 185 15.66 -18.67 -1.67
C GLY A 185 15.92 -17.97 -3.00
N PHE A 186 15.61 -18.62 -4.13
CA PHE A 186 15.72 -18.00 -5.45
C PHE A 186 14.77 -16.81 -5.62
N GLY A 187 13.53 -16.92 -5.14
CA GLY A 187 12.54 -15.84 -5.19
C GLY A 187 12.96 -14.61 -4.39
N THR A 188 13.48 -14.81 -3.17
CA THR A 188 14.01 -13.72 -2.33
C THR A 188 15.23 -13.07 -2.98
N LEU A 189 16.14 -13.85 -3.55
CA LEU A 189 17.33 -13.33 -4.23
C LEU A 189 16.95 -12.48 -5.45
N LEU A 190 16.04 -12.97 -6.29
CA LEU A 190 15.51 -12.22 -7.43
C LEU A 190 14.74 -10.97 -6.98
N GLY A 191 13.94 -11.06 -5.92
CA GLY A 191 13.19 -9.94 -5.36
C GLY A 191 14.12 -8.84 -4.82
N MET A 192 15.14 -9.21 -4.03
CA MET A 192 16.16 -8.28 -3.56
C MET A 192 16.93 -7.64 -4.72
N GLY A 193 17.28 -8.42 -5.75
CA GLY A 193 17.91 -7.92 -6.96
C GLY A 193 17.05 -6.89 -7.69
N LEU A 194 15.73 -7.12 -7.79
CA LEU A 194 14.78 -6.18 -8.36
C LEU A 194 14.66 -4.89 -7.55
N VAL A 195 14.63 -4.98 -6.22
CA VAL A 195 14.59 -3.77 -5.36
C VAL A 195 15.88 -2.97 -5.50
N TRP A 196 17.03 -3.63 -5.50
CA TRP A 196 18.31 -2.97 -5.71
C TRP A 196 18.37 -2.28 -7.08
N LEU A 197 17.94 -2.97 -8.14
CA LEU A 197 17.85 -2.42 -9.49
C LEU A 197 16.89 -1.23 -9.57
N GLN A 198 15.76 -1.29 -8.86
CA GLN A 198 14.80 -0.19 -8.78
C GLN A 198 15.37 1.02 -8.02
N GLY A 199 16.14 0.78 -6.95
CA GLY A 199 16.82 1.84 -6.20
C GLY A 199 17.88 2.57 -7.02
N GLU A 200 18.65 1.83 -7.82
CA GLU A 200 19.74 2.39 -8.63
C GLU A 200 19.26 3.05 -9.93
N PHE A 201 18.32 2.40 -10.64
CA PHE A 201 17.89 2.84 -11.98
C PHE A 201 16.56 3.60 -12.00
N GLY A 202 15.78 3.56 -10.91
CA GLY A 202 14.47 4.23 -10.85
C GLY A 202 13.53 3.77 -11.97
N LEU A 203 13.46 2.46 -12.24
CA LEU A 203 12.72 1.88 -13.38
C LEU A 203 11.22 2.24 -13.40
N LEU A 204 10.64 2.44 -12.22
CA LEU A 204 9.26 2.87 -12.02
C LEU A 204 9.25 4.35 -11.61
N ARG A 205 9.49 5.23 -12.58
CA ARG A 205 9.31 6.67 -12.39
C ARG A 205 7.82 6.96 -12.39
N LEU A 206 7.30 7.48 -11.27
CA LEU A 206 6.05 8.20 -11.30
C LEU A 206 6.32 9.46 -12.12
N SER A 207 5.56 9.63 -13.19
CA SER A 207 5.57 10.76 -14.11
C SER A 207 5.94 12.10 -13.48
N THR A 208 6.67 12.91 -14.25
CA THR A 208 7.41 14.16 -14.01
C THR A 208 6.81 15.23 -13.08
N ASP A 209 5.57 15.08 -12.59
CA ASP A 209 4.86 16.08 -11.75
C ASP A 209 4.78 15.73 -10.26
N PHE A 210 5.17 14.52 -9.84
CA PHE A 210 5.29 14.17 -8.41
C PHE A 210 6.76 14.21 -7.98
N LEU A 211 7.07 15.01 -6.96
CA LEU A 211 8.40 15.21 -6.32
C LEU A 211 9.01 13.94 -5.67
N LEU A 212 8.61 12.73 -6.09
CA LEU A 212 9.26 11.48 -5.70
C LEU A 212 9.89 10.83 -6.95
N ASP A 213 11.21 10.97 -7.09
CA ASP A 213 12.01 10.45 -8.21
C ASP A 213 11.93 8.92 -8.38
N ALA A 214 11.48 8.18 -7.37
CA ALA A 214 11.21 6.74 -7.43
C ALA A 214 10.18 6.33 -6.37
N TYR A 215 9.36 5.31 -6.65
CA TYR A 215 8.52 4.66 -5.63
C TYR A 215 9.42 4.10 -4.52
N PRO A 216 9.38 4.63 -3.29
CA PRO A 216 10.31 4.22 -2.24
C PRO A 216 9.96 2.81 -1.77
N VAL A 217 10.71 1.81 -2.24
CA VAL A 217 10.57 0.43 -1.79
C VAL A 217 11.42 0.23 -0.54
N GLN A 218 10.76 0.19 0.62
CA GLN A 218 11.42 -0.15 1.89
C GLN A 218 11.31 -1.66 2.12
N LEU A 219 12.44 -2.36 2.06
CA LEU A 219 12.51 -3.77 2.44
C LEU A 219 12.52 -3.89 3.96
N GLN A 220 11.41 -4.36 4.53
CA GLN A 220 11.38 -4.77 5.94
C GLN A 220 11.76 -6.25 6.02
N GLY A 221 12.79 -6.57 6.82
CA GLY A 221 13.23 -7.95 7.00
C GLY A 221 12.14 -8.88 7.55
N GLY A 222 11.20 -8.32 8.33
CA GLY A 222 10.03 -9.04 8.84
C GLY A 222 9.12 -9.56 7.72
N ASP A 223 8.91 -8.75 6.68
CA ASP A 223 8.08 -9.15 5.53
C ASP A 223 8.74 -10.28 4.74
N VAL A 224 10.06 -10.20 4.54
CA VAL A 224 10.83 -11.26 3.87
C VAL A 224 10.71 -12.57 4.63
N LEU A 225 10.87 -12.56 5.96
CA LEU A 225 10.75 -13.76 6.79
C LEU A 225 9.33 -14.35 6.73
N THR A 226 8.32 -13.50 6.77
CA THR A 226 6.90 -13.91 6.71
C THR A 226 6.57 -14.55 5.37
N VAL A 227 7.05 -13.98 4.26
CA VAL A 227 6.88 -14.56 2.92
C VAL A 227 7.63 -15.88 2.78
N LEU A 228 8.84 -15.98 3.33
CA LEU A 228 9.66 -17.19 3.25
C LEU A 228 9.01 -18.36 4.03
N LEU A 229 8.54 -18.10 5.24
CA LEU A 229 7.78 -19.07 6.03
C LEU A 229 6.45 -19.44 5.37
N GLY A 230 5.69 -18.44 4.92
CA GLY A 230 4.39 -18.65 4.27
C GLY A 230 4.50 -19.47 2.98
N THR A 231 5.48 -19.18 2.13
CA THR A 231 5.71 -19.91 0.87
C THR A 231 6.12 -21.35 1.15
N THR A 232 7.03 -21.57 2.09
CA THR A 232 7.45 -22.93 2.48
C THR A 232 6.28 -23.75 3.02
N LEU A 233 5.45 -23.15 3.89
CA LEU A 233 4.23 -23.77 4.42
C LEU A 233 3.24 -24.13 3.30
N CYS A 234 3.01 -23.22 2.35
CA CYS A 234 2.14 -23.48 1.20
C CYS A 234 2.64 -24.63 0.31
N CYS A 235 3.95 -24.70 0.03
CA CYS A 235 4.55 -25.80 -0.73
C CYS A 235 4.39 -27.16 -0.01
N VAL A 236 4.63 -27.18 1.30
CA VAL A 236 4.45 -28.39 2.12
C VAL A 236 2.98 -28.81 2.13
N ALA A 237 2.05 -27.87 2.31
CA ALA A 237 0.62 -28.13 2.29
C ALA A 237 0.14 -28.69 0.94
N ALA A 238 0.61 -28.12 -0.17
CA ALA A 238 0.28 -28.60 -1.52
C ALA A 238 0.78 -30.02 -1.79
N THR A 239 1.89 -30.42 -1.17
CA THR A 239 2.50 -31.76 -1.30
C THR A 239 1.69 -32.87 -0.60
N ILE A 240 0.80 -32.51 0.33
CA ILE A 240 -0.03 -33.48 1.06
C ILE A 240 -1.02 -34.19 0.13
N LEU A 241 -1.61 -33.48 -0.84
CA LEU A 241 -2.58 -34.02 -1.79
C LEU A 241 -1.99 -35.11 -2.71
N PRO A 242 -0.86 -34.90 -3.43
CA PRO A 242 -0.23 -35.93 -4.24
C PRO A 242 0.37 -37.06 -3.40
N SER A 243 0.91 -36.78 -2.20
CA SER A 243 1.41 -37.83 -1.30
C SER A 243 0.31 -38.84 -0.94
N ARG A 244 -0.90 -38.35 -0.62
CA ARG A 244 -2.07 -39.20 -0.37
C ARG A 244 -2.50 -39.99 -1.61
N ARG A 245 -2.49 -39.38 -2.80
CA ARG A 245 -2.80 -40.08 -4.06
C ARG A 245 -1.78 -41.17 -4.39
N ALA A 246 -0.48 -40.89 -4.23
CA ALA A 246 0.59 -41.86 -4.47
C ALA A 246 0.52 -43.09 -3.54
N MET A 247 0.03 -42.91 -2.30
CA MET A 247 -0.16 -44.01 -1.35
C MET A 247 -1.34 -44.92 -1.69
N ASN A 248 -2.39 -44.40 -2.32
CA ASN A 248 -3.61 -45.12 -2.66
C ASN A 248 -3.61 -45.73 -4.07
N GLN A 249 -2.57 -45.51 -4.88
CA GLN A 249 -2.42 -46.27 -6.11
C GLN A 249 -2.00 -47.70 -5.76
N GLU A 250 -2.96 -48.63 -5.85
CA GLU A 250 -2.72 -50.07 -5.74
C GLU A 250 -1.59 -50.49 -6.67
N PRO A 251 -0.70 -51.43 -6.27
CA PRO A 251 0.32 -51.96 -7.17
C PRO A 251 -0.39 -52.47 -8.42
N ILE A 252 0.03 -52.04 -9.61
CA ILE A 252 -0.46 -52.64 -10.86
C ILE A 252 -0.28 -54.15 -10.69
N GLN A 253 -1.39 -54.88 -10.71
CA GLN A 253 -1.41 -56.31 -10.90
C GLN A 253 -0.53 -56.58 -12.12
N GLY A 254 0.59 -57.28 -11.89
CA GLY A 254 1.51 -57.61 -12.97
C GLY A 254 0.77 -58.45 -14.02
N PRO A 255 0.98 -58.20 -15.32
CA PRO A 255 0.58 -59.17 -16.33
C PRO A 255 1.62 -60.29 -16.33
N HIS A 256 1.47 -61.23 -15.39
CA HIS A 256 1.64 -62.64 -15.71
C HIS A 256 0.30 -63.12 -16.26
N SER A 257 0.11 -62.99 -17.56
CA SER A 257 -0.83 -63.82 -18.33
C SER A 257 -0.33 -63.84 -19.77
N LEU A 258 0.36 -64.93 -20.10
CA LEU A 258 0.66 -65.54 -21.40
C LEU A 258 0.72 -64.62 -22.63
#